data_AF-A0A8T4X7S9-F1
#
_entry.id   AF-A0A8T4X7S9-F1
#
_cell.length_a   1.000
_cell.length_b   1.000
_cell.length_c   1.000
_cell.angle_alpha   90.00
_cell.angle_beta   90.00
_cell.angle_gamma   90.00
#
_symmetry.space_group_name_H-M   'P 1'
#
loop_
_entity.id
_entity.type
_entity.pdbx_description
1 polymer ?
#
loop_
_entity_poly.entity_id
_entity_poly.type
_entity_poly.pdbx_seq_one_letter_code
_entity_poly.pdbx_strand_id
1 'polypeptide(L)'
;MERYMIHLKNNDYSPKDSSYLVNHARKICSTIPASVRVARVARKFLEFDVSVNPDDLDLVIEKLSTIGPLDNARHIFEEKIGKEDGTRDGVFYFNNERFWESHESLEGVWKQCYGREKELVQGIILLAVAFAHAQKNEARIGIGMLQRALEKLGDSPGTYGEIDVDRIRNKIKEMQKTEELTIFEI
;
A
#
# COMPACT_ATOMS: atom_id res chain seq x y z
N MET A 1 -11.54 -13.29 13.51
CA MET A 1 -10.18 -12.86 13.13
C MET A 1 -10.28 -11.46 12.58
N GLU A 2 -9.52 -10.55 13.16
CA GLU A 2 -9.36 -9.17 12.70
C GLU A 2 -8.12 -9.07 11.80
N ARG A 3 -8.01 -7.99 11.02
CA ARG A 3 -6.93 -7.80 10.06
C ARG A 3 -5.97 -6.74 10.57
N TYR A 4 -4.68 -7.03 10.54
CA TYR A 4 -3.62 -6.13 11.00
C TYR A 4 -2.57 -5.97 9.91
N MET A 5 -2.07 -4.75 9.73
CA MET A 5 -0.83 -4.48 9.00
C MET A 5 0.30 -4.40 10.02
N ILE A 6 1.21 -5.37 9.97
CA ILE A 6 2.37 -5.43 10.86
C ILE A 6 3.59 -4.97 10.07
N HIS A 7 4.24 -3.91 10.55
CA HIS A 7 5.45 -3.37 9.96
C HIS A 7 6.68 -3.76 10.78
N LEU A 8 7.65 -4.37 10.13
CA LEU A 8 8.97 -4.64 10.68
C LEU A 8 10.00 -3.75 9.99
N LYS A 9 11.08 -3.37 10.68
CA LYS A 9 12.21 -2.67 10.04
C LYS A 9 12.83 -3.54 8.97
N ASN A 10 13.08 -2.96 7.79
CA ASN A 10 13.78 -3.66 6.72
C ASN A 10 15.29 -3.55 6.91
N ASN A 11 15.97 -4.68 7.09
CA ASN A 11 17.41 -4.72 7.36
C ASN A 11 18.26 -5.00 6.12
N ASP A 12 17.73 -5.67 5.10
CA ASP A 12 18.41 -5.88 3.80
C ASP A 12 17.53 -6.57 2.73
N TYR A 13 16.21 -6.63 2.93
CA TYR A 13 15.31 -7.30 1.99
C TYR A 13 14.94 -6.37 0.84
N SER A 14 14.72 -6.99 -0.32
CA SER A 14 14.21 -6.34 -1.52
C SER A 14 12.83 -6.90 -1.90
N PRO A 15 12.10 -6.26 -2.82
CA PRO A 15 10.84 -6.82 -3.31
C PRO A 15 10.93 -8.27 -3.78
N LYS A 16 12.09 -8.70 -4.31
CA LYS A 16 12.35 -10.10 -4.74
C LYS A 16 12.15 -11.11 -3.61
N ASP A 17 12.32 -10.69 -2.37
CA ASP A 17 12.21 -11.51 -1.17
C ASP A 17 10.78 -11.64 -0.66
N SER A 18 9.81 -10.88 -1.20
CA SER A 18 8.41 -10.88 -0.78
C SER A 18 7.80 -12.29 -0.66
N SER A 19 8.02 -13.14 -1.68
CA SER A 19 7.51 -14.51 -1.71
C SER A 19 8.19 -15.42 -0.66
N TYR A 20 9.48 -15.20 -0.40
CA TYR A 20 10.18 -15.89 0.69
C TYR A 20 9.63 -15.45 2.04
N LEU A 21 9.52 -14.14 2.28
CA LEU A 21 9.09 -13.54 3.53
C LEU A 21 7.68 -13.98 3.92
N VAL A 22 6.72 -13.96 2.99
CA VAL A 22 5.34 -14.40 3.30
C VAL A 22 5.29 -15.89 3.68
N ASN A 23 6.06 -16.74 3.00
CA ASN A 23 6.10 -18.17 3.30
C ASN A 23 6.86 -18.47 4.60
N HIS A 24 7.92 -17.71 4.89
CA HIS A 24 8.64 -17.79 6.15
C HIS A 24 7.76 -17.36 7.33
N ALA A 25 7.05 -16.23 7.20
CA ALA A 25 6.08 -15.74 8.16
C ALA A 25 4.97 -16.77 8.45
N ARG A 26 4.41 -17.41 7.40
CA ARG A 26 3.43 -18.51 7.57
C ARG A 26 4.02 -19.69 8.36
N LYS A 27 5.27 -20.06 8.11
CA LYS A 27 5.94 -21.16 8.79
C LYS A 27 6.15 -20.86 10.27
N ILE A 28 6.67 -19.69 10.61
CA ILE A 28 6.96 -19.33 12.02
C ILE A 28 5.70 -19.07 12.85
N CYS A 29 4.60 -18.65 12.20
CA CYS A 29 3.30 -18.48 12.84
C CYS A 29 2.39 -19.72 12.74
N SER A 30 2.88 -20.86 12.24
CA SER A 30 2.06 -22.05 11.93
C SER A 30 1.36 -22.68 13.14
N THR A 31 1.80 -22.40 14.36
CA THR A 31 1.20 -22.88 15.61
C THR A 31 0.10 -21.95 16.15
N ILE A 32 -0.11 -20.79 15.52
CA ILE A 32 -1.08 -19.77 15.92
C ILE A 32 -2.22 -19.80 14.89
N PRO A 33 -3.50 -19.67 15.30
CA PRO A 33 -4.62 -19.54 14.36
C PRO A 33 -4.62 -18.17 13.66
N ALA A 34 -3.59 -17.92 12.85
CA ALA A 34 -3.36 -16.69 12.10
C ALA A 34 -3.14 -16.99 10.61
N SER A 35 -3.51 -16.04 9.76
CA SER A 35 -3.31 -16.10 8.31
C SER A 35 -2.45 -14.93 7.86
N VAL A 36 -1.23 -15.20 7.41
CA VAL A 36 -0.35 -14.22 6.77
C VAL A 36 -0.62 -14.24 5.26
N ARG A 37 -1.27 -13.19 4.75
CA ARG A 37 -1.77 -13.12 3.37
C ARG A 37 -0.69 -12.69 2.39
N VAL A 38 0.02 -11.62 2.74
CA VAL A 38 1.04 -11.00 1.88
C VAL A 38 2.18 -10.44 2.71
N ALA A 39 3.35 -10.36 2.09
CA ALA A 39 4.47 -9.58 2.57
C ALA A 39 4.84 -8.57 1.48
N ARG A 40 4.85 -7.28 1.80
CA ARG A 40 5.31 -6.18 0.93
C ARG A 40 6.62 -5.64 1.46
N VAL A 41 7.58 -5.39 0.57
CA VAL A 41 8.93 -4.94 0.94
C VAL A 41 9.12 -3.50 0.47
N ALA A 42 9.09 -2.57 1.41
CA ALA A 42 9.44 -1.17 1.21
C ALA A 42 10.94 -0.95 1.49
N ARG A 43 11.47 0.22 1.14
CA ARG A 43 12.89 0.53 1.42
C ARG A 43 13.22 0.55 2.91
N LYS A 44 12.29 0.99 3.76
CA LYS A 44 12.51 1.15 5.21
C LYS A 44 11.87 0.06 6.07
N PHE A 45 10.88 -0.66 5.55
CA PHE A 45 10.10 -1.62 6.32
C PHE A 45 9.58 -2.80 5.47
N LEU A 46 9.18 -3.85 6.17
CA LEU A 46 8.42 -4.98 5.64
C LEU A 46 6.99 -4.87 6.18
N GLU A 47 5.99 -4.91 5.31
CA GLU A 47 4.56 -4.94 5.69
C GLU A 47 4.04 -6.38 5.57
N PHE A 48 3.42 -6.88 6.63
CA PHE A 48 2.70 -8.14 6.63
C PHE A 48 1.20 -7.89 6.85
N ASP A 49 0.37 -8.35 5.90
CA ASP A 49 -1.09 -8.38 6.05
C ASP A 49 -1.49 -9.67 6.75
N VAL A 50 -1.89 -9.55 8.01
CA VAL A 50 -2.18 -10.67 8.89
C VAL A 50 -3.64 -10.63 9.31
N SER A 51 -4.30 -11.78 9.28
CA SER A 51 -5.58 -11.98 9.97
C SER A 51 -5.40 -12.88 11.17
N VAL A 52 -5.78 -12.41 12.36
CA VAL A 52 -5.56 -13.14 13.62
C VAL A 52 -6.65 -12.79 14.64
N ASN A 53 -6.85 -13.61 15.67
CA ASN A 53 -7.62 -13.22 16.85
C ASN A 53 -6.84 -12.14 17.63
N PRO A 54 -7.44 -11.02 18.07
CA PRO A 54 -6.72 -10.01 18.86
C PRO A 54 -5.94 -10.57 20.05
N ASP A 55 -6.48 -11.58 20.74
CA ASP A 55 -5.81 -12.23 21.88
C ASP A 55 -4.49 -12.94 21.50
N ASP A 56 -4.31 -13.28 20.21
CA ASP A 56 -3.14 -13.96 19.68
C ASP A 56 -2.17 -13.01 18.95
N LEU A 57 -2.48 -11.71 18.87
CA LEU A 57 -1.69 -10.74 18.09
C LEU A 57 -0.26 -10.60 18.60
N ASP A 58 -0.08 -10.51 19.92
CA ASP A 58 1.24 -10.35 20.53
C ASP A 58 2.15 -11.56 20.24
N LEU A 59 1.57 -12.76 20.22
CA LEU A 59 2.31 -13.98 19.83
C LEU A 59 2.74 -13.93 18.37
N VAL A 60 1.89 -13.43 17.47
CA VAL A 60 2.27 -13.25 16.06
C VAL A 60 3.40 -12.21 15.95
N ILE A 61 3.30 -11.08 16.63
CA ILE A 61 4.32 -10.03 16.63
C ILE A 61 5.66 -10.59 17.16
N GLU A 62 5.64 -11.37 18.24
CA GLU A 62 6.83 -12.02 18.79
C GLU A 62 7.48 -12.94 17.74
N LYS A 63 6.70 -13.78 17.07
CA LYS A 63 7.22 -14.66 16.01
C LYS A 63 7.78 -13.86 14.83
N LEU A 64 7.04 -12.89 14.31
CA LEU A 64 7.46 -12.07 13.18
C LEU A 64 8.70 -11.22 13.51
N SER A 65 8.90 -10.83 14.77
CA SER A 65 10.08 -10.06 15.21
C SER A 65 11.41 -10.79 14.98
N THR A 66 11.39 -12.10 14.72
CA THR A 66 12.56 -12.87 14.30
C THR A 66 13.04 -12.55 12.88
N ILE A 67 12.17 -11.96 12.03
CA ILE A 67 12.51 -11.46 10.68
C ILE A 67 13.15 -10.08 10.77
N GLY A 68 12.63 -9.22 11.65
CA GLY A 68 13.14 -7.87 11.88
C GLY A 68 12.42 -7.21 13.05
N PRO A 69 13.01 -6.18 13.70
CA PRO A 69 12.38 -5.48 14.81
C PRO A 69 11.02 -4.91 14.41
N LEU A 70 10.03 -5.00 15.29
CA LEU A 70 8.76 -4.31 15.12
C LEU A 70 9.00 -2.80 14.95
N ASP A 71 8.40 -2.23 13.92
CA ASP A 71 8.31 -0.78 13.73
C ASP A 71 6.94 -0.28 14.20
N ASN A 72 5.86 -0.86 13.67
CA ASN A 72 4.50 -0.56 14.11
C ASN A 72 3.54 -1.71 13.78
N ALA A 73 2.37 -1.73 14.41
CA ALA A 73 1.27 -2.61 14.03
C ALA A 73 -0.02 -1.80 14.02
N ARG A 74 -0.81 -1.94 12.96
CA ARG A 74 -2.06 -1.20 12.75
C ARG A 74 -3.23 -2.16 12.59
N HIS A 75 -4.29 -1.95 13.36
CA HIS A 75 -5.57 -2.63 13.13
C HIS A 75 -6.25 -2.02 11.89
N ILE A 76 -6.63 -2.87 10.94
CA ILE A 76 -7.32 -2.48 9.70
C ILE A 76 -8.82 -2.68 9.88
N PHE A 77 -9.51 -1.57 10.04
CA PHE A 77 -10.96 -1.50 10.10
C PHE A 77 -11.45 -0.29 9.28
N GLU A 78 -12.73 -0.32 8.88
CA GLU A 78 -13.32 0.78 8.13
C GLU A 78 -13.60 1.96 9.07
N GLU A 79 -12.68 2.90 9.13
CA GLU A 79 -12.86 4.16 9.85
C GLU A 79 -13.75 5.12 9.03
N LYS A 80 -14.74 5.73 9.69
CA LYS A 80 -15.52 6.82 9.11
C LYS A 80 -14.74 8.13 9.21
N ILE A 81 -13.83 8.34 8.26
CA ILE A 81 -13.01 9.55 8.15
C ILE A 81 -13.61 10.48 7.08
N GLY A 82 -13.54 11.79 7.31
CA GLY A 82 -13.94 12.80 6.31
C GLY A 82 -13.02 12.78 5.09
N LYS A 83 -13.52 13.26 3.93
CA LYS A 83 -12.73 13.25 2.68
C LYS A 83 -11.37 13.95 2.80
N GLU A 84 -11.31 15.08 3.51
CA GLU A 84 -10.08 15.87 3.67
C GLU A 84 -9.02 15.08 4.47
N ASP A 85 -9.41 14.56 5.63
CA ASP A 85 -8.52 13.74 6.47
C ASP A 85 -8.10 12.45 5.76
N GLY A 86 -9.01 11.76 5.07
CA GLY A 86 -8.69 10.56 4.31
C GLY A 86 -7.75 10.84 3.13
N THR A 87 -7.84 12.02 2.52
CA THR A 87 -6.91 12.46 1.46
C THR A 87 -5.52 12.70 2.05
N ARG A 88 -5.44 13.42 3.17
CA ARG A 88 -4.19 13.71 3.88
C ARG A 88 -3.48 12.44 4.37
N ASP A 89 -4.24 11.49 4.92
CA ASP A 89 -3.71 10.18 5.30
C ASP A 89 -3.20 9.41 4.07
N GLY A 90 -3.96 9.45 2.96
CA GLY A 90 -3.57 8.85 1.69
C GLY A 90 -2.21 9.35 1.19
N VAL A 91 -1.99 10.66 1.24
CA VAL A 91 -0.73 11.32 0.87
C VAL A 91 0.39 10.94 1.83
N PHE A 92 0.14 11.05 3.14
CA PHE A 92 1.11 10.67 4.16
C PHE A 92 1.60 9.23 3.97
N TYR A 93 0.69 8.28 3.76
CA TYR A 93 1.04 6.89 3.55
C TYR A 93 1.79 6.68 2.23
N PHE A 94 1.35 7.31 1.13
CA PHE A 94 2.03 7.18 -0.16
C PHE A 94 3.48 7.65 -0.08
N ASN A 95 3.71 8.83 0.50
CA ASN A 95 5.02 9.45 0.61
C ASN A 95 5.96 8.69 1.55
N ASN A 96 5.41 7.82 2.40
CA ASN A 96 6.16 6.90 3.25
C ASN A 96 6.22 5.46 2.70
N GLU A 97 5.91 5.22 1.42
CA GLU A 97 5.87 3.89 0.79
C GLU A 97 4.87 2.90 1.39
N ARG A 98 3.93 3.38 2.19
CA ARG A 98 2.81 2.61 2.77
C ARG A 98 1.67 2.54 1.76
N PHE A 99 1.96 2.02 0.58
CA PHE A 99 1.08 2.14 -0.58
C PHE A 99 -0.25 1.42 -0.41
N TRP A 100 -0.29 0.31 0.32
CA TRP A 100 -1.55 -0.37 0.58
C TRP A 100 -2.45 0.44 1.52
N GLU A 101 -1.88 1.07 2.53
CA GLU A 101 -2.62 1.91 3.47
C GLU A 101 -3.04 3.23 2.84
N SER A 102 -2.22 3.78 1.94
CA SER A 102 -2.62 4.87 1.05
C SER A 102 -3.85 4.49 0.23
N HIS A 103 -3.84 3.29 -0.38
CA HIS A 103 -5.00 2.75 -1.09
C HIS A 103 -6.23 2.66 -0.16
N GLU A 104 -6.09 2.15 1.07
CA GLU A 104 -7.22 1.99 1.99
C GLU A 104 -7.81 3.34 2.43
N SER A 105 -6.97 4.32 2.77
CA SER A 105 -7.43 5.68 3.11
C SER A 105 -8.13 6.34 1.94
N LEU A 106 -7.57 6.27 0.73
CA LEU A 106 -8.16 6.84 -0.47
C LEU A 106 -9.42 6.09 -0.92
N GLU A 107 -9.57 4.79 -0.64
CA GLU A 107 -10.81 4.05 -0.87
C GLU A 107 -11.95 4.62 0.00
N GLY A 108 -11.66 4.97 1.25
CA GLY A 108 -12.61 5.67 2.14
C GLY A 108 -13.08 7.01 1.57
N VAL A 109 -12.18 7.78 0.94
CA VAL A 109 -12.51 9.02 0.21
C VAL A 109 -13.34 8.70 -1.03
N TRP A 110 -12.92 7.72 -1.83
CA TRP A 110 -13.56 7.31 -3.08
C TRP A 110 -15.02 6.88 -2.90
N LYS A 111 -15.34 6.21 -1.79
CA LYS A 111 -16.71 5.82 -1.43
C LYS A 111 -17.65 7.03 -1.27
N GLN A 112 -17.10 8.18 -0.87
CA GLN A 112 -17.83 9.45 -0.68
C GLN A 112 -17.89 10.31 -1.96
N CYS A 113 -17.14 9.93 -3.01
CA CYS A 113 -17.05 10.67 -4.27
C CYS A 113 -18.07 10.20 -5.31
N TYR A 114 -18.42 11.10 -6.23
CA TYR A 114 -19.32 10.85 -7.36
C TYR A 114 -18.79 11.46 -8.67
N GLY A 115 -19.25 10.95 -9.81
CA GLY A 115 -18.88 11.48 -11.13
C GLY A 115 -17.38 11.57 -11.35
N ARG A 116 -16.91 12.70 -11.89
CA ARG A 116 -15.49 12.93 -12.23
C ARG A 116 -14.56 12.88 -11.01
N GLU A 117 -15.02 13.30 -9.84
CA GLU A 117 -14.22 13.20 -8.60
C GLU A 117 -13.91 11.73 -8.28
N LYS A 118 -14.92 10.87 -8.43
CA LYS A 118 -14.78 9.42 -8.17
C LYS A 118 -13.76 8.78 -9.11
N GLU A 119 -13.73 9.19 -10.37
CA GLU A 119 -12.74 8.70 -11.34
C GLU A 119 -11.34 9.21 -11.05
N LEU A 120 -11.20 10.51 -10.72
CA LEU A 120 -9.92 11.10 -10.31
C LEU A 120 -9.33 10.33 -9.12
N VAL A 121 -10.07 10.18 -8.02
CA VAL A 121 -9.59 9.47 -6.82
C VAL A 121 -9.28 7.99 -7.15
N GLN A 122 -10.07 7.36 -8.03
CA GLN A 122 -9.77 6.01 -8.50
C GLN A 122 -8.42 5.93 -9.26
N GLY A 123 -8.07 6.96 -10.03
CA GLY A 123 -6.76 7.06 -10.68
C GLY A 123 -5.60 7.11 -9.68
N ILE A 124 -5.75 7.88 -8.60
CA ILE A 124 -4.75 7.97 -7.52
C ILE A 124 -4.65 6.63 -6.77
N ILE A 125 -5.79 5.97 -6.50
CA ILE A 125 -5.82 4.63 -5.91
C ILE A 125 -5.05 3.63 -6.78
N LEU A 126 -5.26 3.65 -8.10
CA LEU A 126 -4.55 2.74 -9.02
C LEU A 126 -3.04 2.98 -9.05
N LEU A 127 -2.59 4.22 -8.85
CA LEU A 127 -1.17 4.54 -8.66
C LEU A 127 -0.63 3.86 -7.39
N ALA A 128 -1.31 3.99 -6.25
CA ALA A 128 -0.91 3.32 -5.01
C ALA A 128 -0.87 1.78 -5.17
N VAL A 129 -1.87 1.20 -5.84
CA VAL A 129 -1.90 -0.24 -6.18
C VAL A 129 -0.71 -0.64 -7.04
N ALA A 130 -0.31 0.18 -8.02
CA ALA A 130 0.86 -0.11 -8.87
C ALA A 130 2.15 -0.27 -8.06
N PHE A 131 2.39 0.62 -7.10
CA PHE A 131 3.54 0.52 -6.21
C PHE A 131 3.42 -0.62 -5.19
N ALA A 132 2.22 -0.91 -4.69
CA ALA A 132 1.99 -2.08 -3.83
C ALA A 132 2.28 -3.40 -4.56
N HIS A 133 2.06 -3.48 -5.88
CA HIS A 133 2.53 -4.61 -6.70
C HIS A 133 4.06 -4.63 -6.83
N ALA A 134 4.69 -3.48 -7.03
CA ALA A 134 6.15 -3.39 -7.09
C ALA A 134 6.82 -3.97 -5.83
N GLN A 135 6.28 -3.66 -4.63
CA GLN A 135 6.75 -4.18 -3.34
C GLN A 135 6.63 -5.71 -3.19
N LYS A 136 5.92 -6.39 -4.09
CA LYS A 136 5.78 -7.86 -4.14
C LYS A 136 6.61 -8.52 -5.24
N ASN A 137 7.57 -7.81 -5.83
CA ASN A 137 8.29 -8.23 -7.05
C ASN A 137 7.40 -8.33 -8.30
N GLU A 138 6.30 -7.59 -8.35
CA GLU A 138 5.35 -7.61 -9.47
C GLU A 138 5.36 -6.28 -10.24
N ALA A 139 6.54 -5.66 -10.42
CA ALA A 139 6.68 -4.35 -11.06
C ALA A 139 6.03 -4.28 -12.45
N ARG A 140 6.09 -5.36 -13.25
CA ARG A 140 5.41 -5.45 -14.55
C ARG A 140 3.89 -5.30 -14.44
N ILE A 141 3.29 -5.89 -13.40
CA ILE A 141 1.85 -5.74 -13.12
C ILE A 141 1.57 -4.29 -12.74
N GLY A 142 2.42 -3.69 -11.90
CA GLY A 142 2.32 -2.28 -11.51
C GLY A 142 2.39 -1.32 -12.70
N ILE A 143 3.34 -1.51 -13.63
CA ILE A 143 3.42 -0.74 -14.88
C ILE A 143 2.13 -0.87 -15.70
N GLY A 144 1.55 -2.08 -15.79
CA GLY A 144 0.27 -2.29 -16.46
C GLY A 144 -0.91 -1.55 -15.79
N MET A 145 -0.86 -1.33 -14.47
CA MET A 145 -1.88 -0.54 -13.76
C MET A 145 -1.77 0.96 -14.06
N LEU A 146 -0.58 1.47 -14.38
CA LEU A 146 -0.38 2.90 -14.67
C LEU A 146 -1.21 3.39 -15.85
N GLN A 147 -1.43 2.55 -16.87
CA GLN A 147 -2.29 2.87 -18.01
C GLN A 147 -3.72 3.17 -17.55
N ARG A 148 -4.26 2.30 -16.69
CA ARG A 148 -5.61 2.46 -16.11
C ARG A 148 -5.68 3.67 -15.18
N ALA A 149 -4.61 3.94 -14.43
CA ALA A 149 -4.51 5.13 -13.59
C ALA A 149 -4.62 6.40 -14.46
N LEU A 150 -3.84 6.48 -15.56
CA LEU A 150 -3.86 7.63 -16.46
C LEU A 150 -5.22 7.83 -17.14
N GLU A 151 -5.86 6.75 -17.58
CA GLU A 151 -7.22 6.78 -18.13
C GLU A 151 -8.23 7.37 -17.13
N LYS A 152 -8.12 7.00 -15.86
CA LYS A 152 -8.99 7.49 -14.78
C LYS A 152 -8.71 8.92 -14.38
N LEU A 153 -7.45 9.34 -14.37
CA LEU A 153 -7.09 10.74 -14.14
C LEU A 153 -7.56 11.65 -15.26
N GLY A 154 -7.59 11.16 -16.51
CA GLY A 154 -8.14 11.85 -17.67
C GLY A 154 -7.71 13.31 -17.77
N ASP A 155 -8.68 14.18 -18.07
CA ASP A 155 -8.58 15.64 -18.12
C ASP A 155 -9.03 16.33 -16.82
N SER A 156 -9.10 15.58 -15.70
CA SER A 156 -9.49 16.14 -14.41
C SER A 156 -8.58 17.30 -13.96
N PRO A 157 -9.01 18.15 -13.00
CA PRO A 157 -8.20 19.28 -12.55
C PRO A 157 -6.76 18.88 -12.19
N GLY A 158 -5.83 19.82 -12.33
CA GLY A 158 -4.41 19.60 -12.01
C GLY A 158 -4.12 19.31 -10.53
N THR A 159 -5.12 19.48 -9.65
CA THR A 159 -5.00 19.28 -8.21
C THR A 159 -6.22 18.61 -7.61
N TYR A 160 -6.03 17.82 -6.55
CA TYR A 160 -7.11 17.28 -5.71
C TYR A 160 -6.73 17.39 -4.23
N GLY A 161 -7.34 18.34 -3.50
CA GLY A 161 -6.86 18.69 -2.17
C GLY A 161 -5.41 19.19 -2.23
N GLU A 162 -4.52 18.51 -1.52
CA GLU A 162 -3.07 18.79 -1.54
C GLU A 162 -2.29 18.03 -2.63
N ILE A 163 -2.96 17.14 -3.39
CA ILE A 163 -2.32 16.27 -4.37
C ILE A 163 -2.12 17.01 -5.70
N ASP A 164 -0.88 16.99 -6.21
CA ASP A 164 -0.54 17.48 -7.55
C ASP A 164 -0.80 16.39 -8.61
N VAL A 165 -1.99 16.44 -9.21
CA VAL A 165 -2.46 15.46 -10.20
C VAL A 165 -1.68 15.59 -11.50
N ASP A 166 -1.26 16.79 -11.90
CA ASP A 166 -0.45 16.98 -13.11
C ASP A 166 0.93 16.36 -12.96
N ARG A 167 1.56 16.50 -11.78
CA ARG A 167 2.80 15.79 -11.45
C ARG A 167 2.61 14.28 -11.51
N ILE A 168 1.52 13.75 -10.96
CA ILE A 168 1.20 12.32 -11.06
C ILE A 168 1.10 11.89 -12.53
N ARG A 169 0.34 12.61 -13.37
CA ARG A 169 0.20 12.28 -14.80
C ARG A 169 1.55 12.25 -15.51
N ASN A 170 2.41 13.23 -15.25
CA ASN A 170 3.72 13.32 -15.86
C ASN A 170 4.63 12.17 -15.41
N LYS A 171 4.60 11.82 -14.11
CA LYS A 171 5.35 10.69 -13.56
C LYS A 171 4.86 9.36 -14.11
N ILE A 172 3.55 9.16 -14.25
CA ILE A 172 2.99 7.98 -14.88
C ILE A 172 3.51 7.82 -16.32
N LYS A 173 3.44 8.88 -17.13
CA LYS A 173 3.92 8.85 -18.53
C LYS A 173 5.43 8.54 -18.61
N GLU A 174 6.22 9.10 -17.71
CA GLU A 174 7.65 8.81 -17.59
C GLU A 174 7.89 7.33 -17.29
N MET A 175 7.25 6.80 -16.23
CA MET A 175 7.41 5.40 -15.81
C MET A 175 6.91 4.40 -16.86
N GLN A 176 5.84 4.72 -17.59
CA GLN A 176 5.39 3.89 -18.71
C GLN A 176 6.41 3.87 -19.86
N LYS A 177 7.08 5.00 -20.13
CA LYS A 177 8.10 5.09 -21.18
C LYS A 177 9.38 4.34 -20.80
N THR A 178 9.79 4.40 -19.54
CA THR A 178 11.00 3.71 -19.04
C THR A 178 10.74 2.26 -18.66
N GLU A 179 9.48 1.84 -18.59
CA GLU A 179 9.05 0.55 -18.01
C GLU A 179 9.56 0.33 -16.57
N GLU A 180 9.78 1.42 -15.83
CA GLU A 180 10.37 1.40 -14.50
C GLU A 180 9.52 2.23 -13.51
N LEU A 181 9.12 1.60 -12.41
CA LEU A 181 8.44 2.29 -11.31
C LEU A 181 9.46 3.01 -10.43
N THR A 182 9.43 4.34 -10.47
CA THR A 182 10.29 5.20 -9.64
C THR A 182 9.47 5.84 -8.53
N ILE A 183 9.85 5.61 -7.28
CA ILE A 183 9.18 6.20 -6.12
C ILE A 183 9.31 7.73 -6.15
N PHE A 184 8.21 8.43 -5.86
CA PHE A 184 8.14 9.87 -5.73
C PHE A 184 7.09 10.25 -4.69
N GLU A 185 7.04 11.52 -4.31
CA GLU A 185 6.00 12.05 -3.43
C GLU A 185 4.85 12.66 -4.24
N ILE A 186 3.61 12.39 -3.82
CA ILE A 186 2.37 12.92 -4.41
C ILE A 186 1.85 14.13 -3.63
#